data_AF-A0A969Y8V2-F1
#
_entry.id   AF-A0A969Y8V2-F1
#
_cell.length_a   1.000
_cell.length_b   1.000
_cell.length_c   1.000
_cell.angle_alpha   90.00
_cell.angle_beta   90.00
_cell.angle_gamma   90.00
#
_symmetry.space_group_name_H-M   'P 1'
#
loop_
_entity.id
_entity.type
_entity.pdbx_description
1 polymer ?
#
loop_
_entity_poly.entity_id
_entity_poly.type
_entity_poly.pdbx_seq_one_letter_code
_entity_poly.pdbx_strand_id
1 'polypeptide(L)'
;MNQKKVVLVTGAVVGALSVLLMKAGNPANMGICVACFIRDIAGALGMHRAEIVQYIRPEVPGCILGSFMAAVVGGEFKARGGSSPLLRFILGFFVMLGALVF
;
A
#
# COMPACT_ATOMS: atom_id res chain seq x y z
N MET A 1 -15.14 -23.38 3.91
CA MET A 1 -15.72 -22.16 3.26
C MET A 1 -15.59 -22.29 1.75
N ASN A 2 -16.68 -22.06 1.00
CA ASN A 2 -16.63 -22.15 -0.46
C ASN A 2 -15.74 -21.03 -1.03
N GLN A 3 -14.58 -21.38 -1.60
CA GLN A 3 -13.53 -20.43 -2.02
C GLN A 3 -14.07 -19.30 -2.91
N LYS A 4 -15.00 -19.61 -3.81
CA LYS A 4 -15.65 -18.61 -4.68
C LYS A 4 -16.40 -17.54 -3.90
N LYS A 5 -17.09 -17.93 -2.83
CA LYS A 5 -17.82 -16.98 -1.96
C LYS A 5 -16.85 -16.09 -1.17
N VAL A 6 -15.72 -16.66 -0.73
CA VAL A 6 -14.67 -15.90 -0.02
C VAL A 6 -14.07 -14.83 -0.92
N VAL A 7 -13.66 -15.20 -2.14
CA VAL A 7 -13.08 -14.26 -3.11
C VAL A 7 -14.08 -13.15 -3.46
N LEU A 8 -15.35 -13.51 -3.68
CA LEU A 8 -16.38 -12.54 -4.02
C LEU A 8 -16.64 -11.53 -2.88
N VAL A 9 -16.75 -12.02 -1.64
CA VAL A 9 -16.96 -11.17 -0.46
C VAL A 9 -15.73 -10.28 -0.21
N THR A 10 -14.52 -10.82 -0.25
CA THR A 10 -13.30 -10.03 -0.05
C THR A 10 -13.15 -8.97 -1.14
N GLY A 11 -13.39 -9.30 -2.41
CA GLY A 11 -13.35 -8.35 -3.52
C GLY A 11 -14.38 -7.22 -3.36
N ALA A 12 -15.61 -7.54 -2.96
CA ALA A 12 -16.64 -6.56 -2.69
C ALA A 12 -16.28 -5.62 -1.53
N VAL A 13 -15.70 -6.15 -0.44
CA VAL A 13 -15.26 -5.37 0.71
C VAL A 13 -14.12 -4.42 0.34
N VAL A 14 -13.09 -4.91 -0.37
CA VAL A 14 -11.96 -4.08 -0.81
C VAL A 14 -12.41 -3.00 -1.80
N GLY A 15 -13.29 -3.35 -2.74
CA GLY A 15 -13.89 -2.40 -3.67
C GLY A 15 -14.69 -1.31 -2.96
N ALA A 16 -15.57 -1.68 -2.03
CA ALA A 16 -16.31 -0.70 -1.23
C ALA A 16 -15.40 0.22 -0.41
N LEU A 17 -14.34 -0.32 0.20
CA LEU A 17 -13.35 0.47 0.94
C LEU A 17 -12.65 1.49 0.04
N SER A 18 -12.27 1.09 -1.19
CA SER A 18 -11.58 1.99 -2.12
C SER A 18 -12.43 3.19 -2.52
N VAL A 19 -13.74 3.00 -2.76
CA VAL A 19 -14.67 4.10 -3.07
C VAL A 19 -14.89 4.99 -1.85
N LEU A 20 -14.98 4.42 -0.66
CA LEU A 20 -15.16 5.17 0.59
C LEU A 20 -13.94 6.06 0.88
N LEU A 21 -12.73 5.53 0.69
CA LEU A 21 -11.49 6.31 0.82
C LEU A 21 -11.41 7.47 -0.17
N MET A 22 -11.89 7.27 -1.40
CA MET A 22 -11.97 8.33 -2.41
C MET A 22 -12.91 9.46 -1.97
N LYS A 23 -14.02 9.13 -1.29
CA LYS A 23 -14.92 10.11 -0.69
C LYS A 23 -14.33 10.79 0.56
N ALA A 24 -13.48 10.09 1.31
CA ALA A 24 -12.91 10.56 2.57
C ALA A 24 -11.70 11.51 2.40
N GLY A 25 -11.29 11.83 1.17
CA GLY A 25 -10.24 12.83 0.89
C GLY A 25 -9.10 12.34 -0.01
N ASN A 26 -9.13 11.10 -0.48
CA ASN A 26 -8.20 10.64 -1.50
C ASN A 26 -8.58 11.27 -2.86
N PRO A 27 -7.62 11.65 -3.74
CA PRO A 27 -7.94 12.24 -5.04
C PRO A 27 -8.89 11.37 -5.85
N ALA A 28 -9.74 11.97 -6.68
CA ALA A 28 -10.76 11.24 -7.43
C ALA A 28 -10.21 10.18 -8.42
N ASN A 29 -8.91 10.21 -8.69
CA ASN A 29 -8.22 9.21 -9.51
C ASN A 29 -7.43 8.20 -8.66
N MET A 30 -7.59 8.22 -7.33
CA MET A 30 -6.80 7.46 -6.37
C MET A 30 -7.71 6.73 -5.37
N GLY A 31 -7.82 5.41 -5.56
CA GLY A 31 -8.36 4.49 -4.54
C GLY A 31 -7.24 4.00 -3.62
N ILE A 32 -7.17 2.69 -3.35
CA ILE A 32 -6.00 2.09 -2.69
C ILE A 32 -4.86 1.96 -3.72
N CYS A 33 -3.94 2.93 -3.73
CA CYS A 33 -2.86 3.03 -4.72
C CYS A 33 -1.49 2.81 -4.05
N VAL A 34 -0.89 1.63 -4.27
CA VAL A 34 0.41 1.27 -3.67
C VAL A 34 1.55 2.17 -4.17
N ALA A 35 1.55 2.55 -5.45
CA ALA A 35 2.56 3.46 -6.01
C ALA A 35 2.46 4.86 -5.38
N CYS A 36 1.24 5.38 -5.23
CA CYS A 36 0.95 6.65 -4.60
C CYS A 36 1.38 6.64 -3.13
N PHE A 37 1.14 5.53 -2.41
CA PHE A 37 1.59 5.37 -1.03
C PHE A 37 3.11 5.43 -0.90
N ILE A 38 3.86 4.77 -1.80
CA ILE A 38 5.32 4.80 -1.76
C ILE A 38 5.84 6.22 -2.05
N ARG A 39 5.23 6.94 -2.99
CA ARG A 39 5.52 8.36 -3.23
C ARG A 39 5.23 9.21 -1.98
N ASP A 40 4.06 9.05 -1.38
CA ASP A 40 3.66 9.86 -0.22
C ASP A 40 4.56 9.56 1.00
N ILE A 41 5.05 8.32 1.18
CA ILE A 41 6.09 7.97 2.17
C ILE A 41 7.41 8.68 1.85
N ALA A 42 7.84 8.69 0.59
CA ALA A 42 9.06 9.41 0.18
C ALA A 42 8.92 10.93 0.41
N GLY A 43 7.74 11.49 0.19
CA GLY A 43 7.40 12.88 0.53
C GLY A 43 7.47 13.15 2.02
N ALA A 44 6.89 12.29 2.85
CA ALA A 44 6.95 12.38 4.31
C ALA A 44 8.38 12.24 4.87
N LEU A 45 9.23 11.44 4.22
CA LEU A 45 10.66 11.31 4.54
C LEU A 45 11.51 12.49 4.02
N GLY A 46 10.90 13.45 3.31
CA GLY A 46 11.58 14.63 2.78
C GLY A 46 12.43 14.37 1.53
N MET A 47 12.26 13.22 0.87
CA MET A 47 13.01 12.86 -0.34
C MET A 47 12.58 13.67 -1.57
N HIS A 48 11.37 14.26 -1.55
CA HIS A 48 10.94 15.26 -2.51
C HIS A 48 10.13 16.38 -1.84
N ARG A 49 10.15 17.58 -2.42
CA ARG A 49 9.42 18.77 -1.95
C ARG A 49 8.19 19.03 -2.81
N ALA A 50 7.16 18.22 -2.62
CA ALA A 50 5.84 18.48 -3.20
C ALA A 50 4.87 18.69 -2.03
N GLU A 51 4.57 19.96 -1.71
CA GLU A 51 3.88 20.35 -0.47
C GLU A 51 2.55 19.62 -0.25
N ILE A 52 1.84 19.27 -1.33
CA ILE A 52 0.54 18.60 -1.27
C ILE A 52 0.62 17.14 -0.80
N VAL A 53 1.80 16.50 -0.86
CA VAL A 53 2.00 15.06 -0.58
C VAL A 53 3.08 14.80 0.48
N GLN A 54 3.47 15.81 1.26
CA GLN A 54 4.42 15.67 2.37
C GLN A 54 3.74 15.33 3.70
N TYR A 55 2.77 14.41 3.69
CA TYR A 55 2.13 13.93 4.92
C TYR A 55 1.98 12.40 4.89
N ILE A 56 2.03 11.77 6.06
CA ILE A 56 1.83 10.33 6.17
C ILE A 56 0.33 10.06 6.11
N ARG A 57 -0.11 9.45 5.01
CA ARG A 57 -1.48 9.00 4.83
C ARG A 57 -1.80 7.84 5.79
N PRO A 58 -2.88 7.88 6.59
CA PRO A 58 -3.19 6.86 7.60
C PRO A 58 -3.47 5.46 7.03
N GLU A 59 -3.78 5.35 5.74
CA GLU A 59 -3.99 4.09 5.02
C GLU A 59 -2.73 3.22 4.97
N VAL A 60 -1.56 3.85 4.85
CA VAL A 60 -0.26 3.17 4.77
C VAL A 60 0.02 2.35 6.04
N PRO A 61 0.08 2.96 7.25
CA PRO A 61 0.26 2.19 8.47
C PRO A 61 -0.91 1.24 8.74
N GLY A 62 -2.14 1.58 8.33
CA GLY A 62 -3.30 0.69 8.42
C GLY A 62 -3.11 -0.62 7.66
N CYS A 63 -2.66 -0.57 6.40
CA CYS A 63 -2.35 -1.78 5.61
C CYS A 63 -1.18 -2.59 6.19
N ILE A 64 -0.14 -1.91 6.69
CA ILE A 64 1.03 -2.57 7.27
C ILE A 64 0.65 -3.29 8.56
N LEU A 65 -0.03 -2.61 9.49
CA LEU A 65 -0.46 -3.19 10.76
C LEU A 65 -1.53 -4.27 10.56
N GLY A 66 -2.46 -4.07 9.63
CA GLY A 66 -3.49 -5.06 9.31
C GLY A 66 -2.91 -6.36 8.75
N SER A 67 -1.95 -6.27 7.81
CA SER A 67 -1.26 -7.45 7.28
C SER A 67 -0.38 -8.13 8.32
N PHE A 68 0.26 -7.35 9.20
CA PHE A 68 1.02 -7.88 10.33
C PHE A 68 0.12 -8.63 11.32
N MET A 69 -0.99 -8.05 11.74
CA MET A 69 -1.95 -8.72 12.64
C MET A 69 -2.52 -9.99 12.01
N ALA A 70 -2.87 -9.96 10.73
CA ALA A 70 -3.35 -11.14 10.02
C ALA A 70 -2.31 -12.27 10.01
N ALA A 71 -1.03 -11.95 9.77
CA ALA A 71 0.07 -12.92 9.79
C ALA A 71 0.33 -13.50 11.20
N VAL A 72 0.19 -12.67 12.25
CA VAL A 72 0.36 -13.11 13.64
C VAL A 72 -0.79 -14.03 14.06
N VAL A 73 -2.05 -13.63 13.80
CA VAL A 73 -3.24 -14.44 14.11
C VAL A 73 -3.24 -15.75 13.32
N GLY A 74 -2.77 -15.71 12.06
CA GLY A 74 -2.61 -16.91 11.24
C GLY A 74 -1.45 -17.82 11.65
N GLY A 75 -0.61 -17.42 12.60
CA GLY A 75 0.58 -18.18 13.01
C GLY A 75 1.66 -18.31 11.91
N GLU A 76 1.51 -17.60 10.79
CA GLU A 76 2.41 -17.66 9.64
C GLU A 76 3.48 -16.55 9.66
N PHE A 77 3.55 -15.79 10.75
CA PHE A 77 4.53 -14.73 10.90
C PHE A 77 5.95 -15.31 10.95
N LYS A 78 6.71 -15.10 9.87
CA LYS A 78 8.13 -15.48 9.77
C LYS A 78 8.96 -14.26 9.38
N ALA A 79 9.79 -13.78 10.31
CA ALA A 79 10.75 -12.72 10.04
C ALA A 79 11.79 -13.24 9.03
N ARG A 80 11.66 -12.82 7.76
CA ARG A 80 12.64 -13.10 6.71
C ARG A 80 13.45 -11.83 6.43
N GLY A 81 14.72 -11.86 6.80
CA GLY A 81 15.71 -10.87 6.32
C GLY A 81 16.22 -11.30 4.95
N GLY A 82 16.07 -10.45 3.93
CA GLY A 82 16.62 -10.72 2.60
C GLY A 82 18.12 -10.42 2.51
N SER A 83 18.88 -11.24 1.80
CA SER A 83 20.34 -11.14 1.65
C SER A 83 20.84 -10.03 0.72
N SER A 84 19.96 -9.18 0.18
CA SER A 84 20.35 -8.11 -0.76
C SER A 84 19.39 -6.90 -0.72
N PRO A 85 19.48 -6.05 0.32
CA PRO A 85 18.63 -4.86 0.44
C PRO A 85 18.84 -3.88 -0.73
N LEU A 86 20.08 -3.73 -1.21
CA LEU A 86 20.42 -2.82 -2.30
C LEU A 86 19.73 -3.19 -3.62
N LEU A 87 19.73 -4.48 -3.98
CA LEU A 87 19.07 -4.95 -5.21
C LEU A 87 17.56 -4.72 -5.17
N ARG A 88 16.92 -4.98 -4.02
CA ARG A 88 15.49 -4.72 -3.83
C ARG A 88 15.16 -3.23 -3.94
N PHE A 89 16.01 -2.38 -3.39
CA PHE A 89 15.85 -0.94 -3.48
C PHE A 89 15.92 -0.46 -4.94
N ILE A 90 16.94 -0.89 -5.68
CA ILE A 90 17.12 -0.53 -7.09
C ILE A 90 15.93 -1.04 -7.94
N LEU A 91 15.52 -2.30 -7.76
CA LEU A 91 14.35 -2.84 -8.46
C LEU A 91 13.07 -2.06 -8.12
N GLY A 92 12.86 -1.72 -6.84
CA GLY A 92 11.73 -0.90 -6.41
C GLY A 92 11.72 0.50 -7.04
N PHE A 93 12.89 1.12 -7.19
CA PHE A 93 13.04 2.41 -7.85
C PHE A 93 12.60 2.35 -9.32
N PHE A 94 13.05 1.36 -10.09
CA PHE A 94 12.62 1.20 -11.48
C PHE A 94 11.12 0.89 -11.61
N VAL A 95 10.57 0.09 -10.71
CA VAL A 95 9.12 -0.18 -10.66
C VAL A 95 8.33 1.10 -10.41
N MET A 96 8.79 1.96 -9.49
CA MET A 96 8.13 3.25 -9.23
C MET A 96 8.21 4.19 -10.42
N LEU A 97 9.36 4.28 -11.11
CA LEU A 97 9.46 5.06 -12.34
C LEU A 97 8.41 4.60 -13.37
N GLY A 98 8.28 3.29 -13.58
CA GLY A 98 7.26 2.75 -14.48
C GLY A 98 5.83 3.04 -14.03
N ALA A 99 5.54 2.92 -12.73
CA ALA A 99 4.19 3.09 -12.19
C ALA A 99 3.72 4.56 -12.10
N LEU A 100 4.62 5.54 -12.17
CA LEU A 100 4.30 6.98 -12.10
C LEU A 100 4.31 7.68 -13.46
N VAL A 101 4.87 7.04 -14.50
CA VAL A 101 4.85 7.56 -15.88
C VAL A 101 3.49 7.34 -16.57
N PHE A 102 2.69 6.38 -16.10
CA PHE A 102 1.34 6.06 -16.57
C PHE A 102 0.29 6.45 -15.52
#